data_AF-A0A1B7V3T3-F1
#
_entry.id   AF-A0A1B7V3T3-F1
#
_cell.length_a   1.000
_cell.length_b   1.000
_cell.length_c   1.000
_cell.angle_alpha   90.00
_cell.angle_beta   90.00
_cell.angle_gamma   90.00
#
_symmetry.space_group_name_H-M   'P 1'
#
loop_
_entity.id
_entity.type
_entity.pdbx_description
1 polymer ?
#
loop_
_entity_poly.entity_id
_entity_poly.type
_entity_poly.pdbx_seq_one_letter_code
_entity_poly.pdbx_strand_id
1 'polypeptide(L)'
;MTIKRLLLIGLTLLAIMLSGLSLLNSWQKPQFQSRLELYQTNIVLQAQAWKPEDSSDKSIQTLQESILGANPLESAIKQYQEASESIQTSLETTNKKLATLQSSAVTPVSAEEKSLQKSSQQQGKLLAEVDLRLGILQAQQQEADKAIKTWNQLQQYSDINPKYQETAQVLSGIWSKPPRLLPKAEQIIQQNLNSWFRFTALDQLYQLQQRQEALLSLKIAQQAAATQALLKLAIIATIPTLTAFIGLILLLFLLFQRLLKGQASLLATNGDLVWSTPWNWEIIIQVFILGFFLMGQLFIPELLSILPIPRGTGNARIEAFVVLVSYMFVAFGCFSVLYFSIRRFFPLPENWFRFNFFSNWFLWGLGGYCTALPIVVIVSLINQKLWQGQGGSNPLLQMALESRDNTALGIFFFTAAIAAPFFEEFLFRGFLLPSLTRYTSVWGAILISSLLFAAAHLSLSEILPLTALGIVLGIVYTRSRNLLSSMLLHSLWNSGTLISLFLLGSNN
;
A
#
# COMPACT_ATOMS: atom_id res chain seq x y z
N MET A 1 -10.50 13.12 -42.35
CA MET A 1 -9.92 12.31 -41.26
C MET A 1 -9.56 10.93 -41.81
N THR A 2 -8.42 10.34 -41.45
CA THR A 2 -8.07 8.97 -41.89
C THR A 2 -8.81 7.93 -41.05
N ILE A 3 -9.08 6.74 -41.58
CA ILE A 3 -9.71 5.61 -40.85
C ILE A 3 -8.93 5.31 -39.57
N LYS A 4 -7.59 5.34 -39.63
CA LYS A 4 -6.70 5.20 -38.47
C LYS A 4 -7.04 6.19 -37.34
N ARG A 5 -7.25 7.48 -37.67
CA ARG A 5 -7.56 8.51 -36.67
C ARG A 5 -8.94 8.29 -36.04
N LEU A 6 -9.93 7.90 -36.84
CA LEU A 6 -11.27 7.59 -36.33
C LEU A 6 -11.25 6.41 -35.36
N LEU A 7 -10.52 5.34 -35.71
CA LEU A 7 -10.33 4.18 -34.84
C LEU A 7 -9.62 4.58 -33.55
N LEU A 8 -8.55 5.37 -33.63
CA LEU A 8 -7.81 5.82 -32.45
C LEU A 8 -8.67 6.67 -31.51
N ILE A 9 -9.51 7.55 -32.05
CA ILE A 9 -10.47 8.34 -31.26
C ILE A 9 -11.48 7.42 -30.56
N GLY A 10 -12.04 6.45 -31.28
CA GLY A 10 -12.96 5.47 -30.69
C GLY A 10 -12.33 4.69 -29.54
N LEU A 11 -11.10 4.18 -29.73
CA LEU A 11 -10.35 3.49 -28.67
C LEU A 11 -10.01 4.41 -27.50
N THR A 12 -9.71 5.68 -27.76
CA THR A 12 -9.42 6.66 -26.71
C THR A 12 -10.66 6.93 -25.86
N LEU A 13 -11.83 7.11 -26.49
CA LEU A 13 -13.09 7.29 -25.77
C LEU A 13 -13.44 6.06 -24.93
N LEU A 14 -13.24 4.86 -25.48
CA LEU A 14 -13.41 3.61 -24.73
C LEU A 14 -12.48 3.56 -23.51
N ALA A 15 -11.20 3.89 -23.68
CA ALA A 15 -10.23 3.90 -22.59
C ALA A 15 -10.57 4.92 -21.49
N ILE A 16 -10.98 6.13 -21.88
CA ILE A 16 -11.44 7.16 -20.93
C ILE A 16 -12.67 6.68 -20.16
N MET A 17 -13.64 6.10 -20.86
CA MET A 17 -14.85 5.55 -20.24
C MET A 17 -14.49 4.47 -19.21
N LEU A 18 -13.73 3.45 -19.63
CA LEU A 18 -13.33 2.35 -18.74
C LEU A 18 -12.51 2.83 -17.53
N SER A 19 -11.57 3.76 -17.74
CA SER A 19 -10.78 4.35 -16.65
C SER A 19 -11.65 5.16 -15.69
N GLY A 20 -12.57 5.97 -16.22
CA GLY A 20 -13.49 6.79 -15.44
C GLY A 20 -14.42 5.93 -14.58
N LEU A 21 -14.98 4.85 -15.15
CA LEU A 21 -15.76 3.87 -14.40
C LEU A 21 -14.92 3.20 -13.30
N SER A 22 -13.67 2.82 -13.58
CA SER A 22 -12.79 2.24 -12.56
C SER A 22 -12.50 3.20 -11.40
N LEU A 23 -12.20 4.46 -11.71
CA LEU A 23 -11.95 5.50 -10.71
C LEU A 23 -13.20 5.77 -9.86
N LEU A 24 -14.37 5.88 -10.47
CA LEU A 24 -15.65 6.03 -9.78
C LEU A 24 -15.96 4.81 -8.89
N ASN A 25 -15.68 3.60 -9.37
CA ASN A 25 -15.86 2.38 -8.58
C ASN A 25 -14.88 2.31 -7.39
N SER A 26 -13.69 2.91 -7.50
CA SER A 26 -12.74 2.98 -6.37
C SER A 26 -13.25 3.89 -5.26
N TRP A 27 -14.02 4.95 -5.58
CA TRP A 27 -14.59 5.88 -4.59
C TRP A 27 -15.32 5.14 -3.47
N GLN A 28 -16.15 4.18 -3.84
CA GLN A 28 -17.04 3.49 -2.91
C GLN A 28 -16.35 2.39 -2.08
N LYS A 29 -15.07 2.14 -2.31
CA LYS A 29 -14.30 1.12 -1.58
C LYS A 29 -13.64 1.73 -0.35
N PRO A 30 -13.67 1.04 0.80
CA PRO A 30 -12.92 1.47 1.97
C PRO A 30 -11.42 1.47 1.66
N GLN A 31 -10.68 2.42 2.21
CA GLN A 31 -9.21 2.40 2.15
C GLN A 31 -8.67 1.32 3.10
N PHE A 32 -7.62 0.62 2.66
CA PHE A 32 -6.92 -0.37 3.47
C PHE A 32 -6.04 0.26 4.59
N GLN A 33 -6.02 1.59 4.70
CA GLN A 33 -5.17 2.31 5.63
C GLN A 33 -5.49 2.01 7.11
N SER A 34 -6.77 1.81 7.46
CA SER A 34 -7.16 1.43 8.83
C SER A 34 -6.54 0.10 9.28
N ARG A 35 -6.39 -0.88 8.37
CA ARG A 35 -5.68 -2.14 8.68
C ARG A 35 -4.19 -1.93 8.91
N LEU A 36 -3.57 -1.04 8.16
CA LEU A 36 -2.14 -0.71 8.30
C LEU A 36 -1.83 -0.07 9.64
N GLU A 37 -2.69 0.86 10.05
CA GLU A 37 -2.61 1.49 11.38
C GLU A 37 -2.69 0.42 12.47
N LEU A 38 -3.69 -0.48 12.41
CA LEU A 38 -3.80 -1.59 13.37
C LEU A 38 -2.58 -2.52 13.39
N TYR A 39 -1.91 -2.77 12.25
CA TYR A 39 -0.67 -3.54 12.26
C TYR A 39 0.44 -2.81 13.02
N GLN A 40 0.60 -1.51 12.82
CA GLN A 40 1.55 -0.72 13.59
C GLN A 40 1.21 -0.75 15.08
N THR A 41 -0.06 -0.58 15.44
CA THR A 41 -0.57 -0.70 16.83
C THR A 41 -0.17 -2.03 17.44
N ASN A 42 -0.28 -3.14 16.70
CA ASN A 42 0.08 -4.46 17.20
C ASN A 42 1.57 -4.60 17.49
N ILE A 43 2.43 -3.99 16.68
CA ILE A 43 3.88 -3.97 16.93
C ILE A 43 4.19 -3.11 18.14
N VAL A 44 3.54 -1.95 18.29
CA VAL A 44 3.68 -1.08 19.47
C VAL A 44 3.26 -1.83 20.74
N LEU A 45 2.10 -2.51 20.73
CA LEU A 45 1.65 -3.35 21.83
C LEU A 45 2.66 -4.47 22.15
N GLN A 46 3.23 -5.13 21.14
CA GLN A 46 4.24 -6.15 21.34
C GLN A 46 5.53 -5.57 21.95
N ALA A 47 5.99 -4.42 21.45
CA ALA A 47 7.21 -3.76 21.91
C ALA A 47 7.07 -3.19 23.33
N GLN A 48 5.86 -2.85 23.79
CA GLN A 48 5.61 -2.42 25.17
C GLN A 48 5.97 -3.48 26.22
N ALA A 49 5.96 -4.76 25.83
CA ALA A 49 6.32 -5.85 26.73
C ALA A 49 7.83 -5.98 26.95
N TRP A 50 8.65 -5.22 26.21
CA TRP A 50 10.09 -5.25 26.30
C TRP A 50 10.57 -4.65 27.63
N LYS A 51 11.39 -5.41 28.35
CA LYS A 51 12.10 -4.94 29.55
C LYS A 51 13.59 -4.82 29.26
N PRO A 52 14.22 -3.64 29.43
CA PRO A 52 15.67 -3.50 29.30
C PRO A 52 16.41 -4.33 30.36
N GLU A 53 17.62 -4.82 30.03
CA GLU A 53 18.50 -5.51 30.98
C GLU A 53 18.97 -4.57 32.10
N ASP A 54 19.20 -3.29 31.78
CA ASP A 54 19.43 -2.23 32.75
C ASP A 54 18.26 -1.23 32.74
N SER A 55 17.31 -1.42 33.67
CA SER A 55 16.15 -0.56 33.80
C SER A 55 16.45 0.82 34.39
N SER A 56 17.69 1.07 34.82
CA SER A 56 18.10 2.34 35.46
C SER A 56 18.59 3.40 34.47
N ASP A 57 18.87 3.01 33.21
CA ASP A 57 19.31 3.94 32.18
C ASP A 57 18.15 4.81 31.67
N LYS A 58 18.17 6.09 32.07
CA LYS A 58 17.18 7.09 31.64
C LYS A 58 17.15 7.27 30.12
N SER A 59 18.26 7.07 29.41
CA SER A 59 18.31 7.24 27.95
C SER A 59 17.48 6.18 27.23
N ILE A 60 17.48 4.95 27.73
CA ILE A 60 16.70 3.83 27.20
C ILE A 60 15.20 4.07 27.43
N GLN A 61 14.82 4.59 28.60
CA GLN A 61 13.43 4.93 28.92
C GLN A 61 12.90 6.05 28.00
N THR A 62 13.66 7.13 27.82
CA THR A 62 13.27 8.22 26.91
C THR A 62 13.16 7.75 25.46
N LEU A 63 14.07 6.89 24.99
CA LEU A 63 14.02 6.31 23.65
C LEU A 63 12.76 5.42 23.47
N GLN A 64 12.43 4.62 24.49
CA GLN A 64 11.24 3.77 24.49
C GLN A 64 9.95 4.60 24.44
N GLU A 65 9.84 5.66 25.24
CA GLU A 65 8.69 6.57 25.21
C GLU A 65 8.55 7.29 23.86
N SER A 66 9.66 7.70 23.24
CA SER A 66 9.65 8.33 21.91
C SER A 66 9.20 7.38 20.79
N ILE A 67 9.43 6.08 20.93
CA ILE A 67 9.09 5.08 19.91
C ILE A 67 7.67 4.53 20.12
N LEU A 68 7.28 4.30 21.38
CA LEU A 68 5.99 3.68 21.73
C LEU A 68 4.86 4.69 21.95
N GLY A 69 5.19 5.95 22.28
CA GLY A 69 4.25 6.94 22.75
C GLY A 69 3.94 6.81 24.25
N ALA A 70 3.28 7.83 24.81
CA ALA A 70 3.06 7.94 26.25
C ALA A 70 2.12 6.86 26.83
N ASN A 71 1.02 6.51 26.13
CA ASN A 71 0.04 5.50 26.56
C ASN A 71 -0.31 4.53 25.41
N PRO A 72 0.52 3.49 25.16
CA PRO A 72 0.32 2.54 24.07
C PRO A 72 -1.01 1.79 24.13
N LEU A 73 -1.41 1.32 25.33
CA LEU A 73 -2.61 0.52 25.53
C LEU A 73 -3.90 1.33 25.31
N GLU A 74 -3.95 2.54 25.84
CA GLU A 74 -5.10 3.45 25.67
C GLU A 74 -5.26 3.88 24.21
N SER A 75 -4.15 4.23 23.57
CA SER A 75 -4.12 4.57 22.14
C SER A 75 -4.58 3.38 21.27
N ALA A 76 -4.16 2.16 21.62
CA ALA A 76 -4.59 0.96 20.94
C ALA A 76 -6.09 0.70 21.09
N ILE A 77 -6.67 0.85 22.29
CA ILE A 77 -8.12 0.70 22.49
C ILE A 77 -8.88 1.66 21.61
N LYS A 78 -8.48 2.94 21.59
CA LYS A 78 -9.13 3.96 20.77
C LYS A 78 -9.10 3.60 19.29
N GLN A 79 -7.94 3.20 18.76
CA GLN A 79 -7.79 2.81 17.36
C GLN A 79 -8.60 1.55 17.00
N TYR A 80 -8.63 0.56 17.90
CA TYR A 80 -9.45 -0.65 17.69
C TYR A 80 -10.96 -0.36 17.75
N GLN A 81 -11.40 0.57 18.60
CA GLN A 81 -12.78 1.04 18.66
C GLN A 81 -13.17 1.77 17.37
N GLU A 82 -12.38 2.76 16.96
CA GLU A 82 -12.61 3.51 15.71
C GLU A 82 -12.63 2.58 14.48
N ALA A 83 -11.74 1.58 14.45
CA ALA A 83 -11.73 0.58 13.39
C ALA A 83 -12.98 -0.31 13.41
N SER A 84 -13.41 -0.78 14.58
CA SER A 84 -14.63 -1.59 14.72
C SER A 84 -15.87 -0.81 14.25
N GLU A 85 -16.04 0.43 14.70
CA GLU A 85 -17.15 1.31 14.31
C GLU A 85 -17.17 1.59 12.80
N SER A 86 -15.99 1.86 12.22
CA SER A 86 -15.83 2.08 10.79
C SER A 86 -16.21 0.85 9.96
N ILE A 87 -15.75 -0.35 10.38
CA ILE A 87 -16.08 -1.60 9.70
C ILE A 87 -17.57 -1.90 9.81
N GLN A 88 -18.18 -1.72 10.98
CA GLN A 88 -19.62 -1.90 11.19
C GLN A 88 -20.43 -0.98 10.26
N THR A 89 -20.09 0.30 10.20
CA THR A 89 -20.75 1.28 9.32
C THR A 89 -20.62 0.88 7.83
N SER A 90 -19.45 0.42 7.42
CA SER A 90 -19.21 -0.06 6.06
C SER A 90 -20.01 -1.33 5.73
N LEU A 91 -20.10 -2.25 6.69
CA LEU A 91 -20.83 -3.52 6.57
C LEU A 91 -22.34 -3.28 6.49
N GLU A 92 -22.88 -2.38 7.32
CA GLU A 92 -24.29 -1.96 7.21
C GLU A 92 -24.60 -1.35 5.85
N THR A 93 -23.73 -0.48 5.34
CA THR A 93 -23.89 0.14 4.02
C THR A 93 -23.87 -0.91 2.90
N THR A 94 -22.93 -1.87 2.99
CA THR A 94 -22.80 -2.97 2.04
C THR A 94 -24.03 -3.87 2.07
N ASN A 95 -24.51 -4.23 3.26
CA ASN A 95 -25.69 -5.08 3.43
C ASN A 95 -26.98 -4.37 2.98
N LYS A 96 -27.13 -3.07 3.20
CA LYS A 96 -28.25 -2.28 2.65
C LYS A 96 -28.27 -2.31 1.12
N LYS A 97 -27.12 -2.15 0.47
CA LYS A 97 -27.01 -2.28 -1.00
C LYS A 97 -27.33 -3.69 -1.45
N LEU A 98 -26.81 -4.70 -0.76
CA LEU A 98 -27.06 -6.10 -1.08
C LEU A 98 -28.55 -6.44 -0.99
N ALA A 99 -29.23 -6.02 0.08
CA ALA A 99 -30.67 -6.20 0.25
C ALA A 99 -31.49 -5.53 -0.87
N THR A 100 -31.05 -4.36 -1.34
CA THR A 100 -31.69 -3.63 -2.45
C THR A 100 -31.54 -4.37 -3.78
N LEU A 101 -30.38 -4.98 -4.01
CA LEU A 101 -30.14 -5.79 -5.22
C LEU A 101 -30.90 -7.11 -5.18
N GLN A 102 -30.92 -7.77 -4.01
CA GLN A 102 -31.65 -9.02 -3.79
C GLN A 102 -33.16 -8.87 -3.90
N SER A 103 -33.71 -7.72 -3.48
CA SER A 103 -35.14 -7.43 -3.64
C SER A 103 -35.55 -7.16 -5.09
N SER A 104 -34.60 -6.88 -5.99
CA SER A 104 -34.86 -6.56 -7.40
C SER A 104 -35.02 -7.79 -8.31
N ALA A 105 -34.93 -9.01 -7.78
CA ALA A 105 -35.31 -10.29 -8.43
C ALA A 105 -34.78 -10.52 -9.87
N VAL A 106 -33.57 -10.07 -10.20
CA VAL A 106 -32.96 -10.36 -11.52
C VAL A 106 -32.11 -11.63 -11.41
N THR A 107 -32.53 -12.69 -12.10
CA THR A 107 -31.69 -13.86 -12.37
C THR A 107 -31.06 -13.73 -13.76
N PRO A 108 -29.75 -13.98 -13.93
CA PRO A 108 -28.78 -14.45 -12.92
C PRO A 108 -28.27 -13.35 -11.98
N VAL A 109 -27.80 -13.77 -10.79
CA VAL A 109 -27.08 -12.94 -9.79
C VAL A 109 -26.04 -12.08 -10.50
N SER A 110 -26.16 -10.76 -10.38
CA SER A 110 -25.28 -9.83 -11.09
C SER A 110 -23.83 -9.97 -10.59
N ALA A 111 -22.86 -9.65 -11.44
CA ALA A 111 -21.45 -9.62 -11.03
C ALA A 111 -21.22 -8.64 -9.85
N GLU A 112 -22.02 -7.58 -9.79
CA GLU A 112 -22.05 -6.62 -8.69
C GLU A 112 -22.52 -7.26 -7.39
N GLU A 113 -23.60 -8.04 -7.41
CA GLU A 113 -24.11 -8.75 -6.23
C GLU A 113 -23.07 -9.73 -5.68
N LYS A 114 -22.42 -10.53 -6.53
CA LYS A 114 -21.33 -11.44 -6.11
C LYS A 114 -20.16 -10.67 -5.49
N SER A 115 -19.81 -9.51 -6.03
CA SER A 115 -18.72 -8.68 -5.51
C SER A 115 -19.06 -8.12 -4.13
N LEU A 116 -20.31 -7.69 -3.91
CA LEU A 116 -20.79 -7.16 -2.63
C LEU A 116 -20.92 -8.26 -1.58
N GLN A 117 -21.37 -9.46 -1.93
CA GLN A 117 -21.38 -10.62 -1.03
C GLN A 117 -19.97 -10.95 -0.54
N LYS A 118 -18.99 -11.01 -1.45
CA LYS A 118 -17.59 -11.25 -1.09
C LYS A 118 -17.04 -10.14 -0.18
N SER A 119 -17.36 -8.88 -0.48
CA SER A 119 -16.97 -7.73 0.35
C SER A 119 -17.57 -7.82 1.75
N SER A 120 -18.86 -8.11 1.86
CA SER A 120 -19.56 -8.26 3.15
C SER A 120 -18.93 -9.38 3.99
N GLN A 121 -18.66 -10.54 3.38
CA GLN A 121 -17.99 -11.65 4.07
C GLN A 121 -16.58 -11.28 4.56
N GLN A 122 -15.79 -10.56 3.76
CA GLN A 122 -14.45 -10.10 4.14
C GLN A 122 -14.50 -9.07 5.28
N GLN A 123 -15.47 -8.15 5.25
CA GLN A 123 -15.68 -7.17 6.32
C GLN A 123 -16.13 -7.84 7.61
N GLY A 124 -17.05 -8.80 7.55
CA GLY A 124 -17.50 -9.57 8.72
C GLY A 124 -16.35 -10.35 9.38
N LYS A 125 -15.48 -10.97 8.58
CA LYS A 125 -14.25 -11.61 9.07
C LYS A 125 -13.33 -10.62 9.78
N LEU A 126 -13.13 -9.44 9.19
CA LEU A 126 -12.26 -8.41 9.75
C LEU A 126 -12.83 -7.85 11.06
N LEU A 127 -14.14 -7.59 11.11
CA LEU A 127 -14.83 -7.15 12.32
C LEU A 127 -14.62 -8.15 13.45
N ALA A 128 -14.77 -9.45 13.16
CA ALA A 128 -14.54 -10.51 14.13
C ALA A 128 -13.13 -10.46 14.75
N GLU A 129 -12.12 -10.28 13.90
CA GLU A 129 -10.71 -10.20 14.32
C GLU A 129 -10.44 -8.96 15.17
N VAL A 130 -11.02 -7.81 14.79
CA VAL A 130 -10.88 -6.54 15.51
C VAL A 130 -11.55 -6.63 16.89
N ASP A 131 -12.77 -7.12 16.97
CA ASP A 131 -13.53 -7.18 18.23
C ASP A 131 -12.96 -8.20 19.22
N LEU A 132 -12.45 -9.35 18.73
CA LEU A 132 -11.73 -10.31 19.58
C LEU A 132 -10.55 -9.64 20.29
N ARG A 133 -9.75 -8.89 19.53
CA ARG A 133 -8.56 -8.17 20.01
C ARG A 133 -8.93 -7.00 20.89
N LEU A 134 -9.99 -6.26 20.55
CA LEU A 134 -10.54 -5.17 21.35
C LEU A 134 -10.97 -5.66 22.74
N GLY A 135 -11.65 -6.80 22.82
CA GLY A 135 -12.01 -7.40 24.11
C GLY A 135 -10.79 -7.73 24.98
N ILE A 136 -9.69 -8.24 24.39
CA ILE A 136 -8.44 -8.49 25.13
C ILE A 136 -7.84 -7.19 25.67
N LEU A 137 -7.87 -6.12 24.87
CA LEU A 137 -7.37 -4.80 25.31
C LEU A 137 -8.22 -4.24 26.46
N GLN A 138 -9.55 -4.32 26.36
CA GLN A 138 -10.48 -3.91 27.42
C GLN A 138 -10.24 -4.71 28.71
N ALA A 139 -10.08 -6.03 28.59
CA ALA A 139 -9.80 -6.90 29.73
C ALA A 139 -8.47 -6.54 30.42
N GLN A 140 -7.45 -6.16 29.66
CA GLN A 140 -6.16 -5.72 30.19
C GLN A 140 -6.25 -4.37 30.93
N GLN A 141 -7.21 -3.51 30.59
CA GLN A 141 -7.54 -2.29 31.35
C GLN A 141 -8.45 -2.56 32.56
N GLN A 142 -8.59 -3.81 32.99
CA GLN A 142 -9.45 -4.23 34.09
C GLN A 142 -10.96 -4.02 33.81
N GLU A 143 -11.35 -3.78 32.56
CA GLU A 143 -12.75 -3.66 32.12
C GLU A 143 -13.31 -5.01 31.64
N ALA A 144 -13.21 -6.06 32.47
CA ALA A 144 -13.58 -7.43 32.08
C ALA A 144 -15.05 -7.57 31.65
N ASP A 145 -15.98 -6.86 32.28
CA ASP A 145 -17.40 -6.91 31.92
C ASP A 145 -17.66 -6.34 30.51
N LYS A 146 -16.90 -5.31 30.12
CA LYS A 146 -16.96 -4.71 28.79
C LYS A 146 -16.34 -5.65 27.75
N ALA A 147 -15.22 -6.29 28.07
CA ALA A 147 -14.62 -7.32 27.23
C ALA A 147 -15.57 -8.47 26.94
N ILE A 148 -16.22 -9.00 27.99
CA ILE A 148 -17.22 -10.07 27.87
C ILE A 148 -18.41 -9.62 27.02
N LYS A 149 -18.88 -8.37 27.18
CA LYS A 149 -19.93 -7.82 26.33
C LYS A 149 -19.53 -7.79 24.86
N THR A 150 -18.32 -7.33 24.55
CA THR A 150 -17.75 -7.31 23.19
C THR A 150 -17.69 -8.73 22.60
N TRP A 151 -17.18 -9.71 23.35
CA TRP A 151 -17.11 -11.11 22.88
C TRP A 151 -18.48 -11.79 22.75
N ASN A 152 -19.46 -11.41 23.56
CA ASN A 152 -20.82 -11.94 23.43
C ASN A 152 -21.55 -11.37 22.20
N GLN A 153 -21.26 -10.12 21.81
CA GLN A 153 -21.79 -9.55 20.57
C GLN A 153 -21.32 -10.32 19.33
N LEU A 154 -20.08 -10.83 19.33
CA LEU A 154 -19.56 -11.69 18.24
C LEU A 154 -20.39 -12.97 18.02
N GLN A 155 -21.02 -13.50 19.07
CA GLN A 155 -21.87 -14.68 18.96
C GLN A 155 -23.19 -14.40 18.23
N GLN A 156 -23.60 -13.14 18.15
CA GLN A 156 -24.86 -12.72 17.50
C GLN A 156 -24.70 -12.50 15.99
N TYR A 157 -23.47 -12.48 15.48
CA TYR A 157 -23.21 -12.27 14.06
C TYR A 157 -23.47 -13.55 13.26
N SER A 158 -24.37 -13.46 12.27
CA SER A 158 -25.02 -14.59 11.59
C SER A 158 -24.13 -15.38 10.63
N ASP A 159 -23.01 -14.80 10.16
CA ASP A 159 -22.19 -15.34 9.05
C ASP A 159 -20.68 -15.39 9.35
N ILE A 160 -20.31 -15.51 10.63
CA ILE A 160 -18.90 -15.50 11.03
C ILE A 160 -18.33 -16.91 11.10
N ASN A 161 -17.07 -17.04 10.70
CA ASN A 161 -16.35 -18.31 10.80
C ASN A 161 -16.40 -18.83 12.26
N PRO A 162 -16.86 -20.08 12.48
CA PRO A 162 -17.03 -20.65 13.82
C PRO A 162 -15.81 -20.53 14.73
N LYS A 163 -14.60 -20.51 14.16
CA LYS A 163 -13.35 -20.35 14.92
C LYS A 163 -13.31 -19.08 15.77
N TYR A 164 -13.90 -17.97 15.29
CA TYR A 164 -13.88 -16.70 16.02
C TYR A 164 -14.89 -16.73 17.18
N GLN A 165 -16.03 -17.39 16.98
CA GLN A 165 -17.02 -17.61 18.04
C GLN A 165 -16.45 -18.52 19.14
N GLU A 166 -15.77 -19.60 18.76
CA GLU A 166 -15.09 -20.49 19.70
C GLU A 166 -14.00 -19.76 20.48
N THR A 167 -13.21 -18.91 19.81
CA THR A 167 -12.20 -18.07 20.46
C THR A 167 -12.83 -17.08 21.43
N ALA A 168 -13.93 -16.42 21.05
CA ALA A 168 -14.67 -15.51 21.91
C ALA A 168 -15.19 -16.22 23.17
N GLN A 169 -15.70 -17.45 23.05
CA GLN A 169 -16.15 -18.25 24.19
C GLN A 169 -15.00 -18.60 25.15
N VAL A 170 -13.85 -18.99 24.62
CA VAL A 170 -12.64 -19.26 25.41
C VAL A 170 -12.21 -18.00 26.17
N LEU A 171 -12.13 -16.85 25.47
CA LEU A 171 -11.75 -15.58 26.07
C LEU A 171 -12.73 -15.12 27.15
N SER A 172 -14.04 -15.18 26.88
CA SER A 172 -15.09 -14.87 27.86
C SER A 172 -14.99 -15.78 29.09
N GLY A 173 -14.65 -17.06 28.92
CA GLY A 173 -14.48 -18.01 30.01
C GLY A 173 -13.27 -17.69 30.90
N ILE A 174 -12.10 -17.38 30.32
CA ILE A 174 -10.90 -17.12 31.12
C ILE A 174 -10.91 -15.74 31.82
N TRP A 175 -11.79 -14.82 31.38
CA TRP A 175 -11.99 -13.51 32.04
C TRP A 175 -13.30 -13.41 32.85
N SER A 176 -14.12 -14.48 32.92
CA SER A 176 -15.35 -14.48 33.71
C SER A 176 -15.08 -14.55 35.22
N LYS A 177 -16.10 -14.18 36.01
CA LYS A 177 -16.11 -14.34 37.47
C LYS A 177 -17.29 -15.23 37.87
N PRO A 178 -17.07 -16.48 38.33
CA PRO A 178 -15.78 -17.19 38.42
C PRO A 178 -15.21 -17.55 37.03
N PRO A 179 -13.88 -17.76 36.91
CA PRO A 179 -13.27 -18.16 35.64
C PRO A 179 -13.73 -19.57 35.21
N ARG A 180 -13.99 -19.74 33.92
CA ARG A 180 -14.37 -21.01 33.29
C ARG A 180 -13.32 -21.43 32.26
N LEU A 181 -12.59 -22.49 32.57
CA LEU A 181 -11.57 -23.06 31.67
C LEU A 181 -12.22 -24.08 30.71
N LEU A 182 -12.23 -23.75 29.42
CA LEU A 182 -12.75 -24.65 28.38
C LEU A 182 -11.67 -25.64 27.89
N PRO A 183 -12.05 -26.86 27.47
CA PRO A 183 -11.12 -27.79 26.83
C PRO A 183 -10.47 -27.16 25.60
N LYS A 184 -9.20 -27.51 25.33
CA LYS A 184 -8.42 -27.01 24.18
C LYS A 184 -8.23 -25.48 24.12
N ALA A 185 -8.52 -24.74 25.20
CA ALA A 185 -8.35 -23.28 25.26
C ALA A 185 -6.96 -22.82 24.76
N GLU A 186 -5.90 -23.49 25.20
CA GLU A 186 -4.52 -23.18 24.77
C GLU A 186 -4.35 -23.33 23.24
N GLN A 187 -4.84 -24.43 22.67
CA GLN A 187 -4.74 -24.70 21.23
C GLN A 187 -5.52 -23.66 20.43
N ILE A 188 -6.73 -23.31 20.86
CA ILE A 188 -7.59 -22.31 20.21
C ILE A 188 -6.91 -20.93 20.24
N ILE A 189 -6.36 -20.53 21.39
CA ILE A 189 -5.60 -19.28 21.53
C ILE A 189 -4.38 -19.28 20.62
N GLN A 190 -3.60 -20.37 20.59
CA GLN A 190 -2.39 -20.47 19.75
C GLN A 190 -2.69 -20.42 18.25
N GLN A 191 -3.83 -20.96 17.82
CA GLN A 191 -4.24 -21.01 16.41
C GLN A 191 -4.88 -19.71 15.93
N ASN A 192 -5.67 -19.04 16.76
CA ASN A 192 -6.52 -17.93 16.35
C ASN A 192 -6.03 -16.55 16.77
N LEU A 193 -5.11 -16.47 17.75
CA LEU A 193 -4.49 -15.21 18.18
C LEU A 193 -3.00 -15.20 17.82
N ASN A 194 -2.47 -14.01 17.62
CA ASN A 194 -1.07 -13.78 17.25
C ASN A 194 -0.44 -12.67 18.08
N SER A 195 0.90 -12.65 18.08
CA SER A 195 1.72 -11.63 18.74
C SER A 195 1.23 -11.30 20.16
N TRP A 196 1.06 -10.02 20.47
CA TRP A 196 0.76 -9.54 21.82
C TRP A 196 -0.53 -10.15 22.38
N PHE A 197 -1.59 -10.24 21.57
CA PHE A 197 -2.88 -10.79 21.98
C PHE A 197 -2.78 -12.26 22.41
N ARG A 198 -1.98 -13.05 21.70
CA ARG A 198 -1.73 -14.46 22.05
C ARG A 198 -0.96 -14.55 23.37
N PHE A 199 0.09 -13.75 23.55
CA PHE A 199 0.85 -13.73 24.79
C PHE A 199 -0.04 -13.34 25.97
N THR A 200 -0.85 -12.30 25.84
CA THR A 200 -1.78 -11.85 26.89
C THR A 200 -2.82 -12.91 27.25
N ALA A 201 -3.43 -13.56 26.26
CA ALA A 201 -4.42 -14.62 26.50
C ALA A 201 -3.80 -15.88 27.13
N LEU A 202 -2.61 -16.30 26.69
CA LEU A 202 -1.91 -17.45 27.28
C LEU A 202 -1.40 -17.16 28.69
N ASP A 203 -0.93 -15.94 28.96
CA ASP A 203 -0.48 -15.54 30.30
C ASP A 203 -1.64 -15.66 31.30
N GLN A 204 -2.82 -15.11 30.97
CA GLN A 204 -4.03 -15.26 31.78
C GLN A 204 -4.43 -16.73 31.97
N LEU A 205 -4.45 -17.52 30.89
CA LEU A 205 -4.80 -18.95 30.95
C LEU A 205 -3.83 -19.72 31.87
N TYR A 206 -2.53 -19.54 31.71
CA TYR A 206 -1.53 -20.26 32.50
C TYR A 206 -1.47 -19.81 33.95
N GLN A 207 -1.79 -18.54 34.24
CA GLN A 207 -1.98 -18.07 35.63
C GLN A 207 -3.16 -18.81 36.30
N LEU A 208 -4.31 -18.90 35.63
CA LEU A 208 -5.48 -19.61 36.14
C LEU A 208 -5.24 -21.12 36.31
N GLN A 209 -4.43 -21.71 35.44
CA GLN A 209 -4.00 -23.11 35.52
C GLN A 209 -2.83 -23.35 36.47
N GLN A 210 -2.24 -22.29 37.04
CA GLN A 210 -1.06 -22.34 37.92
C GLN A 210 0.17 -23.03 37.27
N ARG A 211 0.37 -22.85 35.96
CA ARG A 211 1.47 -23.47 35.19
C ARG A 211 2.72 -22.58 35.16
N GLN A 212 3.51 -22.60 36.24
CA GLN A 212 4.67 -21.70 36.39
C GLN A 212 5.75 -21.87 35.31
N GLU A 213 6.10 -23.10 34.92
CA GLU A 213 7.12 -23.34 33.88
C GLU A 213 6.68 -22.81 32.50
N ALA A 214 5.39 -22.98 32.18
CA ALA A 214 4.81 -22.47 30.94
C ALA A 214 4.78 -20.94 30.94
N LEU A 215 4.46 -20.31 32.07
CA LEU A 215 4.53 -18.85 32.24
C LEU A 215 5.95 -18.31 32.03
N LEU A 216 6.96 -18.98 32.59
CA LEU A 216 8.35 -18.54 32.42
C LEU A 216 8.79 -18.64 30.96
N SER A 217 8.47 -19.76 30.31
CA SER A 217 8.75 -19.97 28.88
C SER A 217 8.02 -18.94 28.00
N LEU A 218 6.77 -18.62 28.33
CA LEU A 218 5.96 -17.62 27.63
C LEU A 218 6.57 -16.22 27.75
N LYS A 219 7.04 -15.84 28.95
CA LYS A 219 7.68 -14.53 29.19
C LYS A 219 9.00 -14.39 28.44
N ILE A 220 9.82 -15.44 28.36
CA ILE A 220 11.06 -15.44 27.56
C ILE A 220 10.71 -15.23 26.07
N ALA A 221 9.73 -15.96 25.54
CA ALA A 221 9.29 -15.81 24.16
C ALA A 221 8.69 -14.41 23.89
N GLN A 222 7.92 -13.87 24.84
CA GLN A 222 7.35 -12.52 24.74
C GLN A 222 8.44 -11.45 24.72
N GLN A 223 9.45 -11.57 25.56
CA GLN A 223 10.60 -10.66 25.62
C GLN A 223 11.35 -10.65 24.28
N ALA A 224 11.66 -11.83 23.71
CA ALA A 224 12.34 -11.94 22.41
C ALA A 224 11.51 -11.30 21.28
N ALA A 225 10.20 -11.56 21.26
CA ALA A 225 9.29 -10.96 20.29
C ALA A 225 9.15 -9.43 20.48
N ALA A 226 9.20 -8.93 21.73
CA ALA A 226 9.18 -7.51 22.04
C ALA A 226 10.44 -6.79 21.55
N THR A 227 11.63 -7.40 21.70
CA THR A 227 12.88 -6.86 21.14
C THR A 227 12.83 -6.74 19.61
N GLN A 228 12.31 -7.77 18.93
CA GLN A 228 12.13 -7.71 17.48
C GLN A 228 11.12 -6.62 17.07
N ALA A 229 10.02 -6.49 17.81
CA ALA A 229 9.03 -5.44 17.57
C ALA A 229 9.62 -4.03 17.74
N LEU A 230 10.45 -3.81 18.76
CA LEU A 230 11.14 -2.53 18.97
C LEU A 230 12.08 -2.20 17.81
N LEU A 231 12.88 -3.18 17.34
CA LEU A 231 13.74 -3.00 16.17
C LEU A 231 12.94 -2.63 14.91
N LYS A 232 11.81 -3.30 14.68
CA LYS A 232 10.92 -3.00 13.54
C LYS A 232 10.38 -1.58 13.62
N LEU A 233 9.91 -1.13 14.78
CA LEU A 233 9.43 0.23 14.97
C LEU A 233 10.54 1.26 14.79
N ALA A 234 11.73 0.99 15.31
CA ALA A 234 12.88 1.86 15.12
C ALA A 234 13.22 2.02 13.62
N ILE A 235 13.20 0.94 12.85
CA ILE A 235 13.44 1.00 11.40
C ILE A 235 12.34 1.81 10.69
N ILE A 236 11.06 1.50 10.97
CA ILE A 236 9.89 2.16 10.35
C ILE A 236 9.83 3.65 10.70
N ALA A 237 10.23 4.03 11.92
CA ALA A 237 10.20 5.42 12.37
C ALA A 237 11.45 6.19 11.92
N THR A 238 12.66 5.66 12.19
CA THR A 238 13.90 6.41 12.04
C THR A 238 14.30 6.64 10.59
N ILE A 239 14.24 5.60 9.73
CA ILE A 239 14.74 5.73 8.35
C ILE A 239 13.90 6.76 7.56
N PRO A 240 12.55 6.67 7.50
CA PRO A 240 11.75 7.65 6.77
C PRO A 240 11.85 9.04 7.39
N THR A 241 11.90 9.17 8.72
CA THR A 241 12.00 10.47 9.40
C THR A 241 13.32 11.17 9.11
N LEU A 242 14.45 10.45 9.22
CA LEU A 242 15.77 10.98 8.90
C LEU A 242 15.85 11.37 7.42
N THR A 243 15.33 10.52 6.53
CA THR A 243 15.32 10.79 5.09
C THR A 243 14.46 12.00 4.76
N ALA A 244 13.29 12.15 5.40
CA ALA A 244 12.42 13.32 5.24
C ALA A 244 13.06 14.59 5.81
N PHE A 245 13.78 14.51 6.93
CA PHE A 245 14.52 15.61 7.50
C PHE A 245 15.65 16.09 6.57
N ILE A 246 16.46 15.16 6.04
CA ILE A 246 17.45 15.45 5.00
C ILE A 246 16.77 16.08 3.78
N GLY A 247 15.64 15.52 3.38
CA GLY A 247 14.79 16.05 2.31
C GLY A 247 14.36 17.50 2.52
N LEU A 248 13.94 17.85 3.73
CA LEU A 248 13.52 19.20 4.08
C LEU A 248 14.70 20.18 4.01
N ILE A 249 15.86 19.79 4.54
CA ILE A 249 17.10 20.60 4.43
C ILE A 249 17.45 20.82 2.96
N LEU A 250 17.41 19.77 2.14
CA LEU A 250 17.68 19.86 0.71
C LEU A 250 16.67 20.77 0.01
N LEU A 251 15.37 20.69 0.32
CA LEU A 251 14.35 21.57 -0.26
C LEU A 251 14.60 23.03 0.09
N LEU A 252 14.88 23.33 1.36
CA LEU A 252 15.19 24.69 1.81
C LEU A 252 16.44 25.22 1.11
N PHE A 253 17.49 24.39 1.00
CA PHE A 253 18.70 24.73 0.27
C PHE A 253 18.42 25.02 -1.21
N LEU A 254 17.65 24.18 -1.89
CA LEU A 254 17.32 24.34 -3.31
C LEU A 254 16.46 25.59 -3.56
N LEU A 255 15.50 25.88 -2.67
CA LEU A 255 14.68 27.10 -2.74
C LEU A 255 15.54 28.34 -2.51
N PHE A 256 16.37 28.36 -1.47
CA PHE A 256 17.28 29.46 -1.19
C PHE A 256 18.27 29.69 -2.34
N GLN A 257 18.82 28.62 -2.89
CA GLN A 257 19.70 28.69 -4.06
C GLN A 257 18.97 29.23 -5.29
N ARG A 258 17.70 28.84 -5.53
CA ARG A 258 16.89 29.37 -6.63
C ARG A 258 16.60 30.87 -6.45
N LEU A 259 16.33 31.33 -5.22
CA LEU A 259 16.10 32.73 -4.91
C LEU A 259 17.36 33.58 -5.13
N LEU A 260 18.53 33.12 -4.69
CA LEU A 260 19.78 33.87 -4.81
C LEU A 260 20.42 33.80 -6.20
N LYS A 261 20.40 32.62 -6.83
CA LYS A 261 21.15 32.35 -8.08
C LYS A 261 20.27 32.32 -9.33
N GLY A 262 18.95 32.37 -9.20
CA GLY A 262 18.03 32.36 -10.34
C GLY A 262 18.29 31.20 -11.31
N GLN A 263 18.65 31.53 -12.55
CA GLN A 263 18.94 30.56 -13.61
C GLN A 263 20.27 29.81 -13.47
N ALA A 264 21.16 30.24 -12.57
CA ALA A 264 22.38 29.50 -12.25
C ALA A 264 22.20 28.48 -11.11
N SER A 265 20.97 28.31 -10.60
CA SER A 265 20.65 27.31 -9.56
C SER A 265 20.56 25.89 -10.11
N LEU A 266 20.75 24.90 -9.24
CA LEU A 266 20.66 23.49 -9.60
C LEU A 266 19.28 23.13 -10.15
N LEU A 267 18.21 23.69 -9.57
CA LEU A 267 16.83 23.52 -10.06
C LEU A 267 16.56 24.16 -11.42
N ALA A 268 17.42 25.06 -11.90
CA ALA A 268 17.32 25.65 -13.23
C ALA A 268 17.97 24.78 -14.32
N THR A 269 18.89 23.91 -13.95
CA THR A 269 19.71 23.10 -14.88
C THR A 269 18.83 22.36 -15.88
N ASN A 270 19.02 22.59 -17.18
CA ASN A 270 18.21 21.96 -18.25
C ASN A 270 16.69 22.21 -18.14
N GLY A 271 16.27 23.22 -17.36
CA GLY A 271 14.86 23.47 -17.03
C GLY A 271 14.02 23.92 -18.21
N ASP A 272 14.63 24.64 -19.15
CA ASP A 272 13.99 25.17 -20.36
C ASP A 272 14.37 24.40 -21.62
N LEU A 273 15.19 23.34 -21.49
CA LEU A 273 15.63 22.54 -22.62
C LEU A 273 14.48 21.62 -23.09
N VAL A 274 13.93 21.87 -24.27
CA VAL A 274 12.86 21.04 -24.86
C VAL A 274 13.44 19.89 -25.67
N TRP A 275 12.69 18.80 -25.83
CA TRP A 275 13.08 17.72 -26.73
C TRP A 275 12.58 18.01 -28.14
N SER A 276 13.48 17.88 -29.12
CA SER A 276 13.07 17.83 -30.52
C SER A 276 12.31 16.54 -30.76
N THR A 277 10.99 16.64 -30.92
CA THR A 277 10.09 15.49 -31.02
C THR A 277 9.60 15.33 -32.46
N PRO A 278 10.02 14.28 -33.20
CA PRO A 278 9.70 14.15 -34.62
C PRO A 278 8.25 13.69 -34.86
N TRP A 279 7.58 13.11 -33.87
CA TRP A 279 6.19 12.67 -33.97
C TRP A 279 5.17 13.60 -33.34
N ASN A 280 3.91 13.43 -33.74
CA ASN A 280 2.78 14.19 -33.22
C ASN A 280 2.00 13.39 -32.15
N TRP A 281 0.93 13.99 -31.62
CA TRP A 281 0.05 13.43 -30.59
C TRP A 281 -0.55 12.07 -30.96
N GLU A 282 -0.69 11.74 -32.25
CA GLU A 282 -1.24 10.44 -32.66
C GLU A 282 -0.36 9.28 -32.17
N ILE A 283 0.96 9.47 -32.16
CA ILE A 283 1.88 8.44 -31.67
C ILE A 283 1.81 8.34 -30.15
N ILE A 284 1.65 9.47 -29.45
CA ILE A 284 1.46 9.48 -28.00
C ILE A 284 0.21 8.67 -27.63
N ILE A 285 -0.93 8.97 -28.27
CA ILE A 285 -2.19 8.28 -28.01
C ILE A 285 -2.10 6.81 -28.45
N GLN A 286 -1.47 6.49 -29.59
CA GLN A 286 -1.28 5.11 -30.01
C GLN A 286 -0.51 4.29 -28.95
N VAL A 287 0.60 4.83 -28.42
CA VAL A 287 1.38 4.12 -27.41
C VAL A 287 0.62 3.99 -26.09
N PHE A 288 -0.05 5.04 -25.62
CA PHE A 288 -0.75 4.99 -24.33
C PHE A 288 -2.07 4.23 -24.36
N ILE A 289 -2.86 4.37 -25.43
CA ILE A 289 -4.15 3.70 -25.52
C ILE A 289 -3.95 2.25 -25.95
N LEU A 290 -3.25 1.99 -27.06
CA LEU A 290 -3.07 0.61 -27.54
C LEU A 290 -2.00 -0.14 -26.75
N GLY A 291 -0.83 0.49 -26.57
CA GLY A 291 0.34 -0.16 -25.98
C GLY A 291 0.26 -0.32 -24.46
N PHE A 292 -0.25 0.68 -23.75
CA PHE A 292 -0.31 0.67 -22.28
C PHE A 292 -1.69 0.25 -21.76
N PHE A 293 -2.72 1.04 -22.05
CA PHE A 293 -4.05 0.85 -21.46
C PHE A 293 -4.74 -0.43 -21.92
N LEU A 294 -4.97 -0.60 -23.23
CA LEU A 294 -5.67 -1.77 -23.75
C LEU A 294 -4.87 -3.06 -23.54
N MET A 295 -3.54 -2.97 -23.58
CA MET A 295 -2.68 -4.10 -23.26
C MET A 295 -2.88 -4.57 -21.82
N GLY A 296 -2.83 -3.65 -20.85
CA GLY A 296 -3.01 -3.97 -19.44
C GLY A 296 -4.44 -4.34 -19.03
N GLN A 297 -5.45 -3.69 -19.60
CA GLN A 297 -6.84 -3.82 -19.17
C GLN A 297 -7.65 -4.85 -19.95
N LEU A 298 -7.30 -5.14 -21.20
CA LEU A 298 -8.05 -6.06 -22.06
C LEU A 298 -7.19 -7.22 -22.55
N PHE A 299 -6.12 -6.95 -23.30
CA PHE A 299 -5.41 -8.01 -24.03
C PHE A 299 -4.72 -9.01 -23.11
N ILE A 300 -3.93 -8.56 -22.14
CA ILE A 300 -3.20 -9.48 -21.26
C ILE A 300 -4.12 -10.26 -20.31
N PRO A 301 -5.10 -9.65 -19.63
CA PRO A 301 -6.06 -10.40 -18.81
C PRO A 301 -6.79 -11.51 -19.59
N GLU A 302 -7.19 -11.23 -20.84
CA GLU A 302 -7.86 -12.17 -21.73
C GLU A 302 -6.90 -13.25 -22.26
N LEU A 303 -5.68 -12.88 -22.68
CA LEU A 303 -4.66 -13.84 -23.09
C LEU A 303 -4.38 -14.84 -21.96
N LEU A 304 -4.22 -14.34 -20.74
CA LEU A 304 -4.01 -15.17 -19.58
C LEU A 304 -5.25 -16.00 -19.22
N SER A 305 -6.47 -15.63 -19.66
CA SER A 305 -7.72 -16.34 -19.35
C SER A 305 -7.79 -17.67 -20.08
N ILE A 306 -7.19 -17.70 -21.27
CA ILE A 306 -7.13 -18.86 -22.16
C ILE A 306 -5.99 -19.81 -21.76
N LEU A 307 -4.94 -19.28 -21.15
CA LEU A 307 -3.82 -20.09 -20.69
C LEU A 307 -4.21 -20.95 -19.47
N PRO A 308 -3.79 -22.22 -19.41
CA PRO A 308 -4.12 -23.14 -18.31
C PRO A 308 -3.28 -22.84 -17.05
N ILE A 309 -3.29 -21.58 -16.60
CA ILE A 309 -2.57 -21.12 -15.42
C ILE A 309 -3.53 -21.20 -14.22
N PRO A 310 -3.16 -21.88 -13.12
CA PRO A 310 -3.98 -21.92 -11.93
C PRO A 310 -4.22 -20.51 -11.36
N ARG A 311 -5.48 -20.07 -11.31
CA ARG A 311 -5.89 -18.75 -10.78
C ARG A 311 -6.71 -18.91 -9.51
N GLY A 312 -6.53 -17.99 -8.56
CA GLY A 312 -7.31 -18.00 -7.31
C GLY A 312 -7.11 -19.29 -6.50
N THR A 313 -5.93 -19.91 -6.60
CA THR A 313 -5.59 -21.14 -5.89
C THR A 313 -5.38 -20.91 -4.39
N GLY A 314 -5.33 -19.64 -3.95
CA GLY A 314 -4.94 -19.26 -2.59
C GLY A 314 -3.45 -19.45 -2.30
N ASN A 315 -2.66 -19.83 -3.31
CA ASN A 315 -1.22 -19.98 -3.18
C ASN A 315 -0.51 -18.67 -3.56
N ALA A 316 0.01 -17.98 -2.55
CA ALA A 316 0.67 -16.69 -2.70
C ALA A 316 1.83 -16.70 -3.70
N ARG A 317 2.57 -17.81 -3.86
CA ARG A 317 3.69 -17.89 -4.82
C ARG A 317 3.20 -17.88 -6.26
N ILE A 318 2.12 -18.61 -6.53
CA ILE A 318 1.50 -18.65 -7.87
C ILE A 318 0.93 -17.27 -8.19
N GLU A 319 0.22 -16.65 -7.23
CA GLU A 319 -0.33 -15.30 -7.42
C GLU A 319 0.77 -14.27 -7.69
N ALA A 320 1.87 -14.28 -6.93
CA ALA A 320 3.01 -13.40 -7.15
C ALA A 320 3.66 -13.61 -8.53
N PHE A 321 3.85 -14.87 -8.92
CA PHE A 321 4.41 -15.21 -10.23
C PHE A 321 3.49 -14.77 -11.37
N VAL A 322 2.18 -14.98 -11.25
CA VAL A 322 1.19 -14.52 -12.23
C VAL A 322 1.24 -13.01 -12.37
N VAL A 323 1.33 -12.27 -11.26
CA VAL A 323 1.48 -10.80 -11.30
C VAL A 323 2.75 -10.39 -12.04
N LEU A 324 3.90 -10.99 -11.74
CA LEU A 324 5.16 -10.71 -12.43
C LEU A 324 5.05 -10.98 -13.94
N VAL A 325 4.56 -12.16 -14.32
CA VAL A 325 4.43 -12.57 -15.72
C VAL A 325 3.46 -11.66 -16.47
N SER A 326 2.31 -11.35 -15.87
CA SER A 326 1.33 -10.41 -16.43
C SER A 326 1.98 -9.06 -16.70
N TYR A 327 2.74 -8.53 -15.73
CA TYR A 327 3.42 -7.25 -15.85
C TYR A 327 4.47 -7.26 -16.96
N MET A 328 5.26 -8.33 -17.08
CA MET A 328 6.24 -8.51 -18.16
C MET A 328 5.59 -8.56 -19.55
N PHE A 329 4.46 -9.24 -19.69
CA PHE A 329 3.71 -9.25 -20.95
C PHE A 329 3.15 -7.87 -21.31
N VAL A 330 2.61 -7.13 -20.33
CA VAL A 330 2.15 -5.74 -20.55
C VAL A 330 3.30 -4.85 -20.99
N ALA A 331 4.44 -4.90 -20.27
CA ALA A 331 5.62 -4.11 -20.61
C ALA A 331 6.15 -4.44 -22.00
N PHE A 332 6.26 -5.73 -22.34
CA PHE A 332 6.69 -6.20 -23.66
C PHE A 332 5.74 -5.74 -24.77
N GLY A 333 4.42 -5.88 -24.57
CA GLY A 333 3.41 -5.41 -25.52
C GLY A 333 3.48 -3.90 -25.74
N CYS A 334 3.63 -3.13 -24.65
CA CYS A 334 3.77 -1.68 -24.71
C CYS A 334 5.06 -1.25 -25.43
N PHE A 335 6.20 -1.87 -25.11
CA PHE A 335 7.47 -1.59 -25.78
C PHE A 335 7.44 -1.96 -27.26
N SER A 336 6.76 -3.05 -27.62
CA SER A 336 6.55 -3.42 -29.02
C SER A 336 5.76 -2.34 -29.77
N VAL A 337 4.63 -1.89 -29.22
CA VAL A 337 3.83 -0.80 -29.81
C VAL A 337 4.64 0.48 -29.90
N LEU A 338 5.39 0.83 -28.85
CA LEU A 338 6.28 2.00 -28.85
C LEU A 338 7.31 1.91 -29.97
N TYR A 339 8.10 0.83 -30.01
CA TYR A 339 9.14 0.61 -31.00
C TYR A 339 8.58 0.71 -32.42
N PHE A 340 7.53 -0.02 -32.76
CA PHE A 340 6.95 0.02 -34.11
C PHE A 340 6.33 1.38 -34.46
N SER A 341 5.88 2.14 -33.46
CA SER A 341 5.35 3.50 -33.68
C SER A 341 6.45 4.51 -33.98
N ILE A 342 7.64 4.36 -33.37
CA ILE A 342 8.75 5.30 -33.53
C ILE A 342 9.87 4.84 -34.46
N ARG A 343 9.89 3.57 -34.90
CA ARG A 343 10.99 2.96 -35.70
C ARG A 343 11.37 3.74 -36.97
N ARG A 344 10.41 4.44 -37.57
CA ARG A 344 10.63 5.24 -38.79
C ARG A 344 11.38 6.56 -38.54
N PHE A 345 11.53 6.97 -37.29
CA PHE A 345 12.22 8.21 -36.89
C PHE A 345 13.63 7.94 -36.37
N PHE A 346 14.15 6.72 -36.50
CA PHE A 346 15.53 6.44 -36.13
C PHE A 346 16.51 6.97 -37.20
N PRO A 347 17.68 7.49 -36.78
CA PRO A 347 18.12 7.69 -35.40
C PRO A 347 17.33 8.81 -34.70
N LEU A 348 16.99 8.60 -33.41
CA LEU A 348 16.28 9.61 -32.62
C LEU A 348 17.17 10.82 -32.36
N PRO A 349 16.59 12.04 -32.19
CA PRO A 349 17.35 13.22 -31.79
C PRO A 349 18.08 13.04 -30.45
N GLU A 350 19.05 13.91 -30.18
CA GLU A 350 19.82 13.85 -28.93
C GLU A 350 18.93 13.93 -27.68
N ASN A 351 19.40 13.31 -26.59
CA ASN A 351 18.76 13.26 -25.27
C ASN A 351 17.48 12.40 -25.15
N TRP A 352 17.06 11.70 -26.21
CA TRP A 352 16.01 10.67 -26.09
C TRP A 352 16.56 9.42 -25.39
N PHE A 353 15.78 8.87 -24.46
CA PHE A 353 16.10 7.62 -23.73
C PHE A 353 17.54 7.53 -23.20
N ARG A 354 18.06 8.62 -22.63
CA ARG A 354 19.47 8.70 -22.23
C ARG A 354 19.75 7.91 -20.95
N PHE A 355 20.76 7.03 -21.02
CA PHE A 355 21.37 6.32 -19.90
C PHE A 355 22.84 6.72 -19.80
N ASN A 356 23.26 7.27 -18.67
CA ASN A 356 24.66 7.60 -18.43
C ASN A 356 25.11 7.16 -17.03
N PHE A 357 25.73 5.98 -16.95
CA PHE A 357 26.20 5.38 -15.70
C PHE A 357 27.29 6.17 -14.99
N PHE A 358 28.07 6.99 -15.71
CA PHE A 358 29.18 7.77 -15.16
C PHE A 358 28.81 9.20 -14.79
N SER A 359 27.52 9.56 -14.89
CA SER A 359 27.01 10.86 -14.45
C SER A 359 26.60 10.85 -12.96
N ASN A 360 26.21 12.00 -12.43
CA ASN A 360 25.69 12.15 -11.06
C ASN A 360 24.28 11.59 -10.87
N TRP A 361 23.90 10.55 -11.64
CA TRP A 361 22.53 10.05 -11.68
C TRP A 361 22.08 9.50 -10.33
N PHE A 362 23.01 8.88 -9.60
CA PHE A 362 22.79 8.35 -8.26
C PHE A 362 22.44 9.46 -7.28
N LEU A 363 23.18 10.58 -7.28
CA LEU A 363 22.92 11.74 -6.42
C LEU A 363 21.57 12.39 -6.75
N TRP A 364 21.23 12.50 -8.03
CA TRP A 364 19.91 12.98 -8.46
C TRP A 364 18.77 12.06 -8.02
N GLY A 365 18.95 10.75 -8.15
CA GLY A 365 17.94 9.78 -7.72
C GLY A 365 17.77 9.74 -6.20
N LEU A 366 18.87 9.67 -5.45
CA LEU A 366 18.85 9.66 -3.99
C LEU A 366 18.38 11.00 -3.42
N GLY A 367 18.90 12.13 -3.90
CA GLY A 367 18.45 13.47 -3.50
C GLY A 367 16.99 13.72 -3.89
N GLY A 368 16.56 13.20 -5.04
CA GLY A 368 15.17 13.20 -5.46
C GLY A 368 14.27 12.39 -4.50
N TYR A 369 14.72 11.22 -4.06
CA TYR A 369 13.98 10.41 -3.09
C TYR A 369 13.86 11.13 -1.74
N CYS A 370 14.96 11.69 -1.24
CA CYS A 370 14.95 12.47 -0.01
C CYS A 370 13.97 13.65 -0.07
N THR A 371 13.97 14.41 -1.17
CA THR A 371 13.05 15.55 -1.34
C THR A 371 11.61 15.14 -1.64
N ALA A 372 11.38 13.99 -2.27
CA ALA A 372 10.04 13.45 -2.52
C ALA A 372 9.31 13.07 -1.23
N LEU A 373 9.99 12.46 -0.25
CA LEU A 373 9.38 12.03 1.00
C LEU A 373 8.56 13.11 1.73
N PRO A 374 9.13 14.27 2.13
CA PRO A 374 8.36 15.28 2.85
C PRO A 374 7.23 15.86 1.99
N ILE A 375 7.43 16.04 0.69
CA ILE A 375 6.40 16.54 -0.23
C ILE A 375 5.21 15.58 -0.27
N VAL A 376 5.47 14.30 -0.55
CA VAL A 376 4.41 13.31 -0.71
C VAL A 376 3.75 13.02 0.63
N VAL A 377 4.48 13.01 1.76
CA VAL A 377 3.86 12.86 3.09
C VAL A 377 2.89 14.00 3.38
N ILE A 378 3.27 15.26 3.14
CA ILE A 378 2.38 16.41 3.34
C ILE A 378 1.14 16.30 2.44
N VAL A 379 1.33 15.95 1.16
CA VAL A 379 0.21 15.76 0.22
C VAL A 379 -0.69 14.61 0.64
N SER A 380 -0.12 13.50 1.12
CA SER A 380 -0.88 12.36 1.65
C SER A 380 -1.71 12.74 2.87
N LEU A 381 -1.20 13.57 3.79
CA LEU A 381 -1.95 14.06 4.95
C LEU A 381 -3.14 14.95 4.55
N ILE A 382 -2.95 15.79 3.53
CA ILE A 382 -4.03 16.61 2.96
C ILE A 382 -5.08 15.70 2.29
N ASN A 383 -4.60 14.76 1.49
CA ASN A 383 -5.41 13.77 0.79
C ASN A 383 -6.27 12.95 1.76
N GLN A 384 -5.71 12.54 2.91
CA GLN A 384 -6.43 11.81 3.94
C GLN A 384 -7.62 12.60 4.51
N LYS A 385 -7.42 13.90 4.77
CA LYS A 385 -8.50 14.80 5.23
C LYS A 385 -9.60 14.99 4.18
N LEU A 386 -9.23 14.97 2.89
CA LEU A 386 -10.19 15.09 1.79
C LEU A 386 -11.03 13.83 1.63
N TRP A 387 -10.43 12.64 1.72
CA TRP A 387 -11.10 11.38 1.43
C TRP A 387 -11.69 10.64 2.63
N GLN A 388 -11.37 11.05 3.87
CA GLN A 388 -11.92 10.47 5.10
C GLN A 388 -11.87 8.92 5.16
N GLY A 389 -10.81 8.31 4.63
CA GLY A 389 -10.68 6.84 4.60
C GLY A 389 -11.39 6.12 3.44
N GLN A 390 -11.89 6.84 2.44
CA GLN A 390 -12.57 6.29 1.25
C GLN A 390 -11.72 6.44 -0.04
N GLY A 391 -12.10 5.76 -1.13
CA GLY A 391 -11.39 5.86 -2.41
C GLY A 391 -10.52 4.66 -2.79
N GLY A 392 -10.66 3.55 -2.05
CA GLY A 392 -9.96 2.29 -2.33
C GLY A 392 -8.45 2.36 -2.14
N SER A 393 -7.78 1.24 -2.38
CA SER A 393 -6.32 1.11 -2.30
C SER A 393 -5.84 0.05 -3.28
N ASN A 394 -4.58 0.12 -3.69
CA ASN A 394 -3.98 -0.85 -4.58
C ASN A 394 -4.11 -2.31 -4.05
N PRO A 395 -4.70 -3.26 -4.78
CA PRO A 395 -4.83 -4.67 -4.36
C PRO A 395 -3.49 -5.37 -4.08
N LEU A 396 -2.39 -4.91 -4.70
CA LEU A 396 -1.04 -5.42 -4.42
C LEU A 396 -0.63 -5.20 -2.96
N LEU A 397 -1.10 -4.11 -2.35
CA LEU A 397 -0.88 -3.80 -0.93
C LEU A 397 -1.45 -4.89 -0.03
N GLN A 398 -2.67 -5.33 -0.32
CA GLN A 398 -3.35 -6.37 0.44
C GLN A 398 -2.64 -7.72 0.29
N MET A 399 -2.30 -8.11 -0.94
CA MET A 399 -1.55 -9.36 -1.18
C MET A 399 -0.17 -9.35 -0.51
N ALA A 400 0.54 -8.22 -0.52
CA ALA A 400 1.82 -8.06 0.15
C ALA A 400 1.72 -8.21 1.67
N LEU A 401 0.66 -7.69 2.30
CA LEU A 401 0.45 -7.75 3.75
C LEU A 401 -0.12 -9.09 4.22
N GLU A 402 -0.94 -9.74 3.40
CA GLU A 402 -1.55 -11.03 3.71
C GLU A 402 -0.63 -12.22 3.39
N SER A 403 0.33 -12.04 2.48
CA SER A 403 1.30 -13.09 2.12
C SER A 403 2.30 -13.33 3.25
N ARG A 404 2.29 -14.56 3.78
CA ARG A 404 3.26 -15.05 4.78
C ARG A 404 4.46 -15.76 4.14
N ASP A 405 4.54 -15.79 2.82
CA ASP A 405 5.56 -16.55 2.09
C ASP A 405 6.68 -15.64 1.58
N ASN A 406 7.90 -15.82 2.09
CA ASN A 406 9.06 -15.00 1.74
C ASN A 406 9.40 -15.03 0.24
N THR A 407 9.15 -16.14 -0.45
CA THR A 407 9.39 -16.24 -1.89
C THR A 407 8.38 -15.40 -2.66
N ALA A 408 7.09 -15.49 -2.30
CA ALA A 408 6.05 -14.65 -2.89
C ALA A 408 6.34 -13.16 -2.65
N LEU A 409 6.72 -12.79 -1.42
CA LEU A 409 7.11 -11.42 -1.08
C LEU A 409 8.33 -10.94 -1.89
N GLY A 410 9.33 -11.79 -2.10
CA GLY A 410 10.49 -11.49 -2.94
C GLY A 410 10.13 -11.24 -4.41
N ILE A 411 9.23 -12.05 -4.97
CA ILE A 411 8.72 -11.86 -6.35
C ILE A 411 7.94 -10.54 -6.46
N PHE A 412 7.05 -10.26 -5.49
CA PHE A 412 6.32 -9.00 -5.44
C PHE A 412 7.27 -7.80 -5.32
N PHE A 413 8.28 -7.89 -4.46
CA PHE A 413 9.29 -6.85 -4.31
C PHE A 413 10.03 -6.59 -5.61
N PHE A 414 10.53 -7.63 -6.28
CA PHE A 414 11.18 -7.47 -7.58
C PHE A 414 10.25 -6.82 -8.62
N THR A 415 9.00 -7.25 -8.68
CA THR A 415 8.02 -6.72 -9.63
C THR A 415 7.75 -5.23 -9.39
N ALA A 416 7.42 -4.85 -8.15
CA ALA A 416 6.99 -3.50 -7.82
C ALA A 416 8.16 -2.52 -7.60
N ALA A 417 9.31 -2.96 -7.10
CA ALA A 417 10.44 -2.08 -6.79
C ALA A 417 11.49 -1.99 -7.91
N ILE A 418 11.46 -2.89 -8.91
CA ILE A 418 12.46 -2.92 -9.98
C ILE A 418 11.80 -2.93 -11.35
N ALA A 419 11.03 -3.98 -11.65
CA ALA A 419 10.46 -4.16 -12.98
C ALA A 419 9.48 -3.03 -13.35
N ALA A 420 8.66 -2.61 -12.38
CA ALA A 420 7.70 -1.53 -12.57
C ALA A 420 8.34 -0.15 -12.76
N PRO A 421 9.22 0.33 -11.86
CA PRO A 421 9.98 1.55 -12.07
C PRO A 421 10.73 1.59 -13.41
N PHE A 422 11.33 0.47 -13.84
CA PHE A 422 12.01 0.43 -15.12
C PHE A 422 11.03 0.67 -16.29
N PHE A 423 9.93 -0.07 -16.34
CA PHE A 423 8.94 0.07 -17.40
C PHE A 423 8.29 1.46 -17.40
N GLU A 424 7.81 1.90 -16.25
CA GLU A 424 7.05 3.13 -16.09
C GLU A 424 7.92 4.35 -16.34
N GLU A 425 9.15 4.40 -15.83
CA GLU A 425 10.04 5.54 -16.11
C GLU A 425 10.44 5.59 -17.58
N PHE A 426 10.64 4.46 -18.24
CA PHE A 426 10.88 4.43 -19.69
C PHE A 426 9.70 5.01 -20.47
N LEU A 427 8.47 4.65 -20.10
CA LEU A 427 7.27 5.10 -20.79
C LEU A 427 6.90 6.56 -20.46
N PHE A 428 6.85 6.93 -19.19
CA PHE A 428 6.39 8.25 -18.76
C PHE A 428 7.50 9.31 -18.89
N ARG A 429 8.74 8.99 -18.49
CA ARG A 429 9.86 9.96 -18.50
C ARG A 429 10.66 9.85 -19.79
N GLY A 430 10.90 8.63 -20.27
CA GLY A 430 11.63 8.41 -21.53
C GLY A 430 10.84 8.81 -22.76
N PHE A 431 9.52 8.58 -22.77
CA PHE A 431 8.68 8.81 -23.94
C PHE A 431 7.64 9.94 -23.78
N LEU A 432 6.71 9.84 -22.83
CA LEU A 432 5.57 10.76 -22.73
C LEU A 432 6.00 12.21 -22.45
N LEU A 433 6.76 12.43 -21.38
CA LEU A 433 7.16 13.77 -20.95
C LEU A 433 7.93 14.51 -22.07
N PRO A 434 9.00 13.94 -22.66
CA PRO A 434 9.67 14.53 -23.83
C PRO A 434 8.71 14.84 -24.97
N SER A 435 7.80 13.91 -25.30
CA SER A 435 6.83 14.12 -26.38
C SER A 435 5.87 15.29 -26.11
N LEU A 436 5.48 15.50 -24.86
CA LEU A 436 4.62 16.61 -24.45
C LEU A 436 5.32 17.97 -24.57
N THR A 437 6.65 18.03 -24.48
CA THR A 437 7.40 19.30 -24.65
C THR A 437 7.27 19.90 -26.06
N ARG A 438 6.75 19.13 -27.04
CA ARG A 438 6.35 19.66 -28.35
C ARG A 438 5.15 20.62 -28.28
N TYR A 439 4.31 20.48 -27.26
CA TYR A 439 2.99 21.13 -27.17
C TYR A 439 2.87 22.10 -26.00
N THR A 440 3.76 22.00 -25.01
CA THR A 440 3.72 22.81 -23.80
C THR A 440 5.12 23.01 -23.24
N SER A 441 5.27 23.89 -22.25
CA SER A 441 6.53 24.09 -21.54
C SER A 441 6.97 22.83 -20.81
N VAL A 442 8.26 22.76 -20.42
CA VAL A 442 8.79 21.63 -19.64
C VAL A 442 7.98 21.42 -18.34
N TRP A 443 7.59 22.50 -17.67
CA TRP A 443 6.74 22.43 -16.48
C TRP A 443 5.33 21.92 -16.78
N GLY A 444 4.72 22.36 -17.89
CA GLY A 444 3.43 21.82 -18.34
C GLY A 444 3.51 20.34 -18.66
N ALA A 445 4.59 19.89 -19.31
CA ALA A 445 4.83 18.48 -19.61
C ALA A 445 5.04 17.65 -18.34
N ILE A 446 5.76 18.17 -17.34
CA ILE A 446 5.89 17.55 -16.01
C ILE A 446 4.51 17.37 -15.38
N LEU A 447 3.70 18.44 -15.31
CA LEU A 447 2.39 18.37 -14.65
C LEU A 447 1.44 17.37 -15.34
N ILE A 448 1.32 17.45 -16.67
CA ILE A 448 0.43 16.57 -17.45
C ILE A 448 0.89 15.11 -17.35
N SER A 449 2.19 14.84 -17.52
CA SER A 449 2.70 13.47 -17.41
C SER A 449 2.54 12.89 -16.00
N SER A 450 2.67 13.72 -14.96
CA SER A 450 2.50 13.30 -13.57
C SER A 450 1.04 12.97 -13.24
N LEU A 451 0.09 13.76 -13.75
CA LEU A 451 -1.33 13.48 -13.58
C LEU A 451 -1.74 12.19 -14.32
N LEU A 452 -1.23 11.98 -15.55
CA LEU A 452 -1.48 10.76 -16.30
C LEU A 452 -0.84 9.52 -15.64
N PHE A 453 0.35 9.68 -15.05
CA PHE A 453 1.01 8.65 -14.24
C PHE A 453 0.15 8.25 -13.04
N ALA A 454 -0.38 9.23 -12.30
CA ALA A 454 -1.26 8.98 -11.17
C ALA A 454 -2.59 8.33 -11.60
N ALA A 455 -3.21 8.83 -12.67
CA ALA A 455 -4.47 8.28 -13.19
C ALA A 455 -4.33 6.83 -13.67
N ALA A 456 -3.15 6.44 -14.18
CA ALA A 456 -2.87 5.07 -14.61
C ALA A 456 -2.98 4.02 -13.48
N HIS A 457 -2.93 4.45 -12.21
CA HIS A 457 -3.07 3.57 -11.05
C HIS A 457 -4.53 3.24 -10.73
N LEU A 458 -5.50 3.93 -11.36
CA LEU A 458 -6.94 3.66 -11.25
C LEU A 458 -7.48 3.62 -9.81
N SER A 459 -6.82 4.34 -8.90
CA SER A 459 -7.20 4.50 -7.50
C SER A 459 -7.34 5.99 -7.20
N LEU A 460 -8.57 6.44 -6.88
CA LEU A 460 -8.85 7.87 -6.72
C LEU A 460 -8.13 8.45 -5.49
N SER A 461 -8.04 7.66 -4.42
CA SER A 461 -7.32 8.03 -3.19
C SER A 461 -5.82 8.23 -3.41
N GLU A 462 -5.24 7.66 -4.47
CA GLU A 462 -3.81 7.71 -4.74
C GLU A 462 -3.44 8.84 -5.73
N ILE A 463 -4.42 9.50 -6.37
CA ILE A 463 -4.15 10.50 -7.43
C ILE A 463 -3.26 11.64 -6.93
N LEU A 464 -3.61 12.28 -5.81
CA LEU A 464 -2.84 13.41 -5.29
C LEU A 464 -1.41 13.03 -4.90
N PRO A 465 -1.17 12.01 -4.04
CA PRO A 465 0.18 11.65 -3.65
C PRO A 465 1.02 11.14 -4.84
N LEU A 466 0.44 10.38 -5.77
CA LEU A 466 1.17 9.91 -6.96
C LEU A 466 1.43 11.04 -7.97
N THR A 467 0.57 12.06 -8.05
CA THR A 467 0.85 13.26 -8.86
C THR A 467 2.04 14.01 -8.26
N ALA A 468 2.10 14.16 -6.94
CA ALA A 468 3.22 14.81 -6.25
C ALA A 468 4.54 14.06 -6.48
N LEU A 469 4.55 12.73 -6.30
CA LEU A 469 5.70 11.89 -6.64
C LEU A 469 6.07 12.04 -8.12
N GLY A 470 5.06 12.02 -9.00
CA GLY A 470 5.23 12.13 -10.43
C GLY A 470 5.93 13.43 -10.85
N ILE A 471 5.60 14.54 -10.18
CA ILE A 471 6.22 15.85 -10.39
C ILE A 471 7.69 15.79 -10.02
N VAL A 472 8.04 15.23 -8.85
CA VAL A 472 9.44 15.11 -8.42
C VAL A 472 10.24 14.24 -9.38
N LEU A 473 9.69 13.10 -9.82
CA LEU A 473 10.29 12.25 -10.86
C LEU A 473 10.52 13.01 -12.17
N GLY A 474 9.53 13.79 -12.62
CA GLY A 474 9.63 14.62 -13.82
C GLY A 474 10.68 15.72 -13.69
N ILE A 475 10.78 16.38 -12.53
CA ILE A 475 11.84 17.34 -12.23
C ILE A 475 13.19 16.64 -12.29
N VAL A 476 13.40 15.56 -11.54
CA VAL A 476 14.67 14.84 -11.48
C VAL A 476 15.11 14.38 -12.87
N TYR A 477 14.21 13.82 -13.67
CA TYR A 477 14.53 13.42 -15.04
C TYR A 477 14.89 14.61 -15.93
N THR A 478 14.09 15.68 -15.93
CA THR A 478 14.34 16.84 -16.81
C THR A 478 15.61 17.58 -16.47
N ARG A 479 15.98 17.65 -15.19
CA ARG A 479 17.23 18.27 -14.71
C ARG A 479 18.45 17.40 -14.97
N SER A 480 18.38 16.10 -14.63
CA SER A 480 19.50 15.17 -14.79
C SER A 480 19.75 14.72 -16.23
N ARG A 481 18.71 14.75 -17.08
CA ARG A 481 18.69 14.16 -18.43
C ARG A 481 19.12 12.69 -18.44
N ASN A 482 18.79 11.95 -17.39
CA ASN A 482 19.17 10.55 -17.24
C ASN A 482 18.02 9.74 -16.65
N LEU A 483 17.59 8.70 -17.36
CA LEU A 483 16.52 7.81 -16.89
C LEU A 483 16.91 7.06 -15.61
N LEU A 484 18.20 6.75 -15.42
CA LEU A 484 18.68 6.07 -14.22
C LEU A 484 18.34 6.86 -12.94
N SER A 485 18.32 8.19 -13.00
CA SER A 485 17.99 9.03 -11.85
C SER A 485 16.54 8.86 -11.40
N SER A 486 15.60 8.92 -12.33
CA SER A 486 14.18 8.79 -12.00
C SER A 486 13.81 7.33 -11.71
N MET A 487 14.44 6.36 -12.39
CA MET A 487 14.33 4.93 -12.08
C MET A 487 14.80 4.63 -10.66
N LEU A 488 15.95 5.17 -10.23
CA LEU A 488 16.43 4.99 -8.85
C LEU A 488 15.48 5.60 -7.84
N LEU A 489 15.03 6.84 -8.06
CA LEU A 489 14.08 7.50 -7.17
C LEU A 489 12.80 6.67 -7.01
N HIS A 490 12.20 6.27 -8.12
CA HIS A 490 10.98 5.48 -8.13
C HIS A 490 11.19 4.10 -7.46
N SER A 491 12.32 3.45 -7.73
CA SER A 491 12.68 2.17 -7.09
C SER A 491 12.85 2.33 -5.57
N LEU A 492 13.50 3.39 -5.10
CA LEU A 492 13.66 3.70 -3.68
C LEU A 492 12.32 4.00 -3.01
N TRP A 493 11.44 4.74 -3.70
CA TRP A 493 10.08 4.99 -3.23
C TRP A 493 9.32 3.69 -3.01
N ASN A 494 9.24 2.84 -4.05
CA ASN A 494 8.52 1.58 -3.98
C ASN A 494 9.16 0.62 -2.96
N SER A 495 10.49 0.57 -2.89
CA SER A 495 11.22 -0.24 -1.91
C SER A 495 10.91 0.19 -0.48
N GLY A 496 10.97 1.48 -0.18
CA GLY A 496 10.69 2.02 1.15
C GLY A 496 9.26 1.71 1.60
N THR A 497 8.29 1.86 0.70
CA THR A 497 6.90 1.47 0.96
C THR A 497 6.79 -0.03 1.24
N LEU A 498 7.32 -0.89 0.38
CA LEU A 498 7.21 -2.35 0.53
C LEU A 498 7.94 -2.88 1.78
N ILE A 499 9.13 -2.37 2.09
CA ILE A 499 9.86 -2.74 3.31
C ILE A 499 9.02 -2.38 4.54
N SER A 500 8.46 -1.16 4.59
CA SER A 500 7.58 -0.74 5.69
C SER A 500 6.39 -1.70 5.84
N LEU A 501 5.77 -2.08 4.72
CA LEU A 501 4.63 -3.01 4.71
C LEU A 501 5.01 -4.41 5.19
N PHE A 502 6.14 -4.96 4.73
CA PHE A 502 6.60 -6.28 5.16
C PHE A 502 6.95 -6.29 6.65
N LEU A 503 7.57 -5.22 7.16
CA LEU A 503 7.86 -5.09 8.58
C LEU A 503 6.57 -5.00 9.40
N LEU A 504 5.55 -4.28 8.93
CA LEU A 504 4.22 -4.19 9.57
C LEU A 504 3.45 -5.53 9.52
N GLY A 505 3.48 -6.23 8.39
CA GLY A 505 2.71 -7.47 8.16
C GLY A 505 3.32 -8.73 8.78
N SER A 506 4.64 -8.79 8.94
CA SER A 506 5.41 -9.99 9.36
C SER A 506 5.13 -10.52 10.78
N ASN A 507 4.26 -9.87 11.55
CA ASN A 507 3.90 -10.25 12.92
C ASN A 507 2.53 -10.96 13.03
N ASN A 508 1.93 -11.40 11.91
CA ASN A 508 0.63 -12.07 11.94
C ASN A 508 0.63 -13.58 11.80
#